data_AF-A0A8H8UBA5-F1
#
_entry.id   AF-A0A8H8UBA5-F1
#
_cell.length_a   1.000
_cell.length_b   1.000
_cell.length_c   1.000
_cell.angle_alpha   90.00
_cell.angle_beta   90.00
_cell.angle_gamma   90.00
#
_symmetry.space_group_name_H-M   'P 1'
#
loop_
_entity.id
_entity.type
_entity.pdbx_description
1 polymer ?
#
loop_
_entity_poly.entity_id
_entity_poly.type
_entity_poly.pdbx_seq_one_letter_code
_entity_poly.pdbx_strand_id
1 'polypeptide(L)'
;MLIEAHCASTDFPEDRLGLSNYYHPDDKSLQRPIRGGHFLREDIGAFDAPLFSISSAEAAGMDPQQRNLLETTYRAFKNVGMPLKKTAGSKTSVYTGCYVGTGLSASILANWLSWLYNLTGTSTTIDTACSSSLKNFALDGVRVKALACDVTDADSLKAVLDKCAASMPETGGCFQSAMVLRDAVFEKMSCKDGKTCIDPKVRRSWNLHTLLPKGMDFFVFLSSISGIVNSGGQANYAAGNTSMDALADYRVAQGEKGSSLDLGAMTDEGLLAENEELLNRVLARGNLLPVSSKELFAVLDFHCNPEVVLTARNCQTLIGIQTPANVKTKGLEQANWVATPFFRHMHLIDSASGASAAGTEVVIDFRKMFAEATSLLEAGAMVSLALLKKLTRNLSTLKVDEVDLRRPLHTYGVDSLLAVELRSWFARKFGADISIFEISGASSFSSVGISVARKSRYYQASWIQ
;
A
#
# COMPACT_ATOMS: atom_id res chain seq x y z
N MET A 1 15.37 -5.56 0.88
CA MET A 1 15.37 -7.04 0.75
C MET A 1 15.40 -7.54 -0.70
N LEU A 2 14.28 -7.66 -1.44
CA LEU A 2 14.27 -8.22 -2.81
C LEU A 2 15.00 -7.34 -3.85
N ILE A 3 14.94 -6.01 -3.70
CA ILE A 3 15.63 -5.06 -4.60
C ILE A 3 17.13 -4.95 -4.26
N GLU A 4 17.52 -5.24 -3.03
CA GLU A 4 18.91 -5.16 -2.54
C GLU A 4 19.63 -6.52 -2.59
N ALA A 5 18.97 -7.56 -3.10
CA ALA A 5 19.44 -8.95 -3.03
C ALA A 5 19.84 -9.41 -1.62
N HIS A 6 19.25 -8.81 -0.58
CA HIS A 6 19.49 -9.17 0.81
C HIS A 6 18.58 -10.34 1.19
N CYS A 7 19.18 -11.48 1.49
CA CYS A 7 18.47 -12.64 2.00
C CYS A 7 18.15 -12.42 3.47
N ALA A 8 16.86 -12.43 3.83
CA ALA A 8 16.42 -12.39 5.22
C ALA A 8 16.22 -13.79 5.84
N SER A 9 16.74 -14.83 5.17
CA SER A 9 16.78 -16.16 5.77
C SER A 9 17.72 -16.14 6.95
N THR A 10 17.28 -16.67 8.07
CA THR A 10 18.17 -16.98 9.19
C THR A 10 18.49 -18.47 9.16
N ASP A 11 19.57 -18.84 9.85
CA ASP A 11 19.78 -20.22 10.26
C ASP A 11 18.52 -20.74 11.01
N PHE A 12 18.26 -22.04 10.94
CA PHE A 12 17.18 -22.64 11.73
C PHE A 12 17.35 -22.28 13.22
N PRO A 13 16.29 -21.79 13.88
CA PRO A 13 16.34 -21.54 15.31
C PRO A 13 16.71 -22.81 16.07
N GLU A 14 17.60 -22.71 17.07
CA GLU A 14 18.09 -23.87 17.83
C GLU A 14 16.95 -24.63 18.54
N ASP A 15 15.89 -23.92 18.94
CA ASP A 15 14.68 -24.45 19.57
C ASP A 15 13.71 -25.11 18.58
N ARG A 16 13.99 -25.05 17.27
CA ARG A 16 13.21 -25.70 16.20
C ARG A 16 13.96 -26.88 15.61
N LEU A 17 15.21 -26.66 15.21
CA LEU A 17 16.05 -27.67 14.59
C LEU A 17 17.53 -27.36 14.85
N GLY A 18 18.19 -28.21 15.63
CA GLY A 18 19.63 -28.08 15.89
C GLY A 18 20.46 -28.37 14.64
N LEU A 19 20.92 -27.32 13.96
CA LEU A 19 21.63 -27.42 12.68
C LEU A 19 22.83 -28.35 12.69
N SER A 20 23.56 -28.41 13.81
CA SER A 20 24.72 -29.29 13.99
C SER A 20 24.40 -30.78 13.78
N ASN A 21 23.15 -31.19 13.98
CA ASN A 21 22.73 -32.59 13.91
C ASN A 21 22.11 -32.97 12.56
N TYR A 22 21.72 -31.99 11.73
CA TYR A 22 20.85 -32.23 10.56
C TYR A 22 21.35 -31.59 9.25
N TYR A 23 22.34 -30.70 9.30
CA TYR A 23 22.93 -30.09 8.11
C TYR A 23 24.14 -30.88 7.62
N HIS A 24 24.14 -31.21 6.33
CA HIS A 24 25.30 -31.76 5.63
C HIS A 24 25.44 -31.07 4.27
N PRO A 25 26.65 -30.66 3.85
CA PRO A 25 26.85 -29.92 2.60
C PRO A 25 26.63 -30.78 1.33
N ASP A 26 26.72 -32.12 1.45
CA ASP A 26 26.49 -33.05 0.34
C ASP A 26 25.07 -33.65 0.34
N ASP A 27 24.40 -33.58 -0.81
CA ASP A 27 23.03 -34.08 -1.10
C ASP A 27 22.91 -35.63 -1.16
N LYS A 28 23.81 -36.35 -0.50
CA LYS A 28 23.93 -37.82 -0.59
C LYS A 28 23.54 -38.57 0.70
N SER A 29 23.13 -37.86 1.74
CA SER A 29 22.69 -38.43 3.01
C SER A 29 21.20 -38.15 3.27
N LEU A 30 20.60 -38.86 4.23
CA LEU A 30 19.26 -38.57 4.77
C LEU A 30 19.18 -37.20 5.51
N GLN A 31 20.21 -36.36 5.39
CA GLN A 31 20.34 -35.06 6.06
C GLN A 31 20.03 -33.94 5.07
N ARG A 32 19.52 -32.80 5.57
CA ARG A 32 18.99 -31.74 4.72
C ARG A 32 20.11 -30.82 4.22
N PRO A 33 20.21 -30.52 2.92
CA PRO A 33 21.23 -29.61 2.37
C PRO A 33 20.93 -28.12 2.62
N ILE A 34 19.85 -27.80 3.35
CA ILE A 34 19.36 -26.43 3.57
C ILE A 34 19.68 -26.00 5.00
N ARG A 35 20.42 -24.90 5.12
CA ARG A 35 20.90 -24.36 6.40
C ARG A 35 19.90 -23.43 7.10
N GLY A 36 18.92 -22.88 6.38
CA GLY A 36 18.07 -21.83 6.93
C GLY A 36 16.80 -21.55 6.13
N GLY A 37 16.00 -20.63 6.66
CA GLY A 37 14.69 -20.25 6.13
C GLY A 37 14.15 -18.99 6.81
N HIS A 38 12.86 -18.70 6.61
CA HIS A 38 12.17 -17.64 7.33
C HIS A 38 11.30 -18.25 8.43
N PHE A 39 11.47 -17.76 9.65
CA PHE A 39 10.80 -18.31 10.83
C PHE A 39 10.07 -17.19 11.58
N LEU A 40 8.95 -17.55 12.20
CA LEU A 40 8.29 -16.69 13.16
C LEU A 40 9.23 -16.42 14.33
N ARG A 41 9.24 -15.18 14.81
CA ARG A 41 10.10 -14.76 15.93
C ARG A 41 9.52 -15.21 17.27
N GLU A 42 8.23 -15.47 17.29
CA GLU A 42 7.46 -15.89 18.44
C GLU A 42 7.72 -17.38 18.76
N ASP A 43 7.50 -17.73 20.03
CA ASP A 43 7.47 -19.13 20.46
C ASP A 43 6.20 -19.81 19.93
N ILE A 44 6.36 -20.69 18.93
CA ILE A 44 5.24 -21.44 18.36
C ILE A 44 4.70 -22.52 19.30
N GLY A 45 5.42 -22.84 20.37
CA GLY A 45 4.99 -23.78 21.41
C GLY A 45 4.07 -23.13 22.46
N ALA A 46 4.08 -21.81 22.57
CA ALA A 46 3.25 -21.07 23.51
C ALA A 46 1.75 -21.19 23.16
N PHE A 47 0.92 -21.49 24.17
CA PHE A 47 -0.52 -21.66 24.00
C PHE A 47 -1.26 -21.44 25.32
N ASP A 48 -2.30 -20.62 25.32
CA ASP A 48 -3.16 -20.38 26.49
C ASP A 48 -4.16 -21.53 26.68
N ALA A 49 -3.67 -22.70 27.11
CA ALA A 49 -4.50 -23.89 27.30
C ALA A 49 -5.70 -23.67 28.26
N PRO A 50 -5.56 -22.95 29.40
CA PRO A 50 -6.68 -22.65 30.29
C PRO A 50 -7.81 -21.86 29.61
N LEU A 51 -7.51 -20.92 28.70
CA LEU A 51 -8.53 -20.18 27.95
C LEU A 51 -9.46 -21.10 27.15
N PHE A 52 -8.94 -22.21 26.65
CA PHE A 52 -9.67 -23.17 25.84
C PHE A 52 -10.17 -24.39 26.63
N SER A 53 -10.04 -24.39 27.95
CA SER A 53 -10.35 -25.53 28.82
C SER A 53 -9.58 -26.81 28.46
N ILE A 54 -8.35 -26.66 27.95
CA ILE A 54 -7.46 -27.75 27.56
C ILE A 54 -6.46 -28.00 28.68
N SER A 55 -6.23 -29.28 29.03
CA SER A 55 -5.26 -29.64 30.07
C SER A 55 -3.82 -29.42 29.60
N SER A 56 -2.88 -29.20 30.51
CA SER A 56 -1.45 -29.03 30.15
C SER A 56 -0.87 -30.26 29.45
N ALA A 57 -1.30 -31.47 29.83
CA ALA A 57 -0.87 -32.72 29.21
C ALA A 57 -1.38 -32.86 27.77
N GLU A 58 -2.64 -32.47 27.51
CA GLU A 58 -3.22 -32.45 26.17
C GLU A 58 -2.58 -31.35 25.32
N ALA A 59 -2.43 -30.14 25.89
CA ALA A 59 -1.74 -29.03 25.26
C ALA A 59 -0.32 -29.40 24.83
N ALA A 60 0.44 -30.13 25.64
CA ALA A 60 1.78 -30.58 25.29
C ALA A 60 1.81 -31.49 24.04
N GLY A 61 0.79 -32.32 23.85
CA GLY A 61 0.65 -33.23 22.71
C GLY A 61 -0.02 -32.63 21.47
N MET A 62 -0.57 -31.41 21.56
CA MET A 62 -1.22 -30.73 20.44
C MET A 62 -0.23 -30.29 19.38
N ASP A 63 -0.59 -30.42 18.10
CA ASP A 63 0.15 -29.79 17.02
C ASP A 63 0.12 -28.24 17.19
N PRO A 64 1.27 -27.54 17.09
CA PRO A 64 1.34 -26.08 17.17
C PRO A 64 0.37 -25.35 16.22
N GLN A 65 0.05 -25.90 15.05
CA GLN A 65 -0.91 -25.32 14.12
C GLN A 65 -2.33 -25.34 14.69
N GLN A 66 -2.72 -26.38 15.44
CA GLN A 66 -4.01 -26.43 16.12
C GLN A 66 -4.10 -25.36 17.21
N ARG A 67 -3.03 -25.22 18.01
CA ARG A 67 -2.94 -24.20 19.06
C ARG A 67 -3.10 -22.79 18.48
N ASN A 68 -2.34 -22.48 17.43
CA ASN A 68 -2.40 -21.19 16.73
C ASN A 68 -3.77 -20.94 16.09
N LEU A 69 -4.39 -21.97 15.50
CA LEU A 69 -5.70 -21.85 14.87
C LEU A 69 -6.80 -21.50 15.88
N LEU A 70 -6.78 -22.10 17.08
CA LEU A 70 -7.72 -21.79 18.15
C LEU A 70 -7.57 -20.33 18.62
N GLU A 71 -6.34 -19.89 18.89
CA GLU A 71 -6.09 -18.50 19.29
C GLU A 71 -6.45 -17.49 18.21
N THR A 72 -6.11 -17.78 16.96
CA THR A 72 -6.42 -16.90 15.82
C THR A 72 -7.93 -16.75 15.64
N THR A 73 -8.68 -17.86 15.73
CA THR A 73 -10.15 -17.84 15.63
C THR A 73 -10.76 -17.05 16.80
N TYR A 74 -10.25 -17.23 18.02
CA TYR A 74 -10.68 -16.46 19.18
C TYR A 74 -10.44 -14.95 19.01
N ARG A 75 -9.24 -14.56 18.54
CA ARG A 75 -8.88 -13.17 18.24
C ARG A 75 -9.79 -12.59 17.16
N ALA A 76 -10.13 -13.37 16.12
CA ALA A 76 -11.06 -12.96 15.09
C ALA A 76 -12.45 -12.62 15.67
N PHE A 77 -13.04 -13.51 16.48
CA PHE A 77 -14.32 -13.22 17.14
C PHE A 77 -14.28 -11.98 18.04
N LYS A 78 -13.16 -11.75 18.75
CA LYS A 78 -12.96 -10.56 19.58
C LYS A 78 -12.87 -9.28 18.74
N ASN A 79 -12.15 -9.30 17.62
CA ASN A 79 -11.95 -8.12 16.77
C ASN A 79 -13.26 -7.60 16.17
N VAL A 80 -14.19 -8.48 15.77
CA VAL A 80 -15.54 -8.09 15.31
C VAL A 80 -16.52 -7.78 16.45
N GLY A 81 -16.09 -7.85 17.72
CA GLY A 81 -16.94 -7.61 18.88
C GLY A 81 -18.06 -8.65 19.05
N MET A 82 -17.90 -9.84 18.48
CA MET A 82 -18.93 -10.89 18.49
C MET A 82 -18.76 -11.80 19.72
N PRO A 83 -19.69 -11.79 20.69
CA PRO A 83 -19.58 -12.66 21.86
C PRO A 83 -19.74 -14.13 21.47
N LEU A 84 -18.84 -15.02 21.91
CA LEU A 84 -18.89 -16.47 21.61
C LEU A 84 -20.23 -17.13 21.98
N LYS A 85 -20.91 -16.62 23.02
CA LYS A 85 -22.25 -17.10 23.40
C LYS A 85 -23.33 -16.88 22.34
N LYS A 86 -23.14 -15.91 21.43
CA LYS A 86 -24.07 -15.64 20.32
C LYS A 86 -23.84 -16.53 19.11
N THR A 87 -22.64 -17.08 18.96
CA THR A 87 -22.27 -17.96 17.84
C THR A 87 -22.42 -19.44 18.19
N ALA A 88 -22.35 -19.77 19.49
CA ALA A 88 -22.62 -21.12 19.98
C ALA A 88 -24.05 -21.59 19.58
N GLY A 89 -24.14 -22.78 18.98
CA GLY A 89 -25.37 -23.38 18.48
C GLY A 89 -25.84 -22.89 17.10
N SER A 90 -25.09 -21.98 16.47
CA SER A 90 -25.43 -21.48 15.13
C SER A 90 -25.10 -22.50 14.04
N LYS A 91 -25.77 -22.38 12.87
CA LYS A 91 -25.46 -23.15 11.64
C LYS A 91 -24.20 -22.63 10.93
N THR A 92 -23.19 -22.24 11.69
CA THR A 92 -21.93 -21.71 11.15
C THR A 92 -21.04 -22.88 10.72
N SER A 93 -20.64 -22.89 9.47
CA SER A 93 -19.69 -23.87 8.93
C SER A 93 -18.25 -23.44 9.23
N VAL A 94 -17.36 -24.43 9.36
CA VAL A 94 -15.92 -24.24 9.57
C VAL A 94 -15.16 -24.93 8.44
N TYR A 95 -14.35 -24.13 7.75
CA TYR A 95 -13.46 -24.61 6.69
C TYR A 95 -12.03 -24.21 7.03
N THR A 96 -11.13 -25.20 7.12
CA THR A 96 -9.72 -24.96 7.46
C THR A 96 -8.81 -25.37 6.31
N GLY A 97 -7.89 -24.49 5.95
CA GLY A 97 -6.78 -24.79 5.05
C GLY A 97 -5.59 -25.31 5.83
N CYS A 98 -5.00 -26.43 5.41
CA CYS A 98 -3.82 -26.98 6.07
C CYS A 98 -2.78 -27.43 5.03
N TYR A 99 -1.51 -27.36 5.41
CA TYR A 99 -0.39 -28.01 4.75
C TYR A 99 0.16 -29.07 5.70
N VAL A 100 0.15 -30.34 5.30
CA VAL A 100 0.39 -31.45 6.22
C VAL A 100 1.85 -31.48 6.70
N GLY A 101 2.06 -31.31 8.00
CA GLY A 101 3.18 -31.87 8.75
C GLY A 101 2.74 -33.21 9.36
N THR A 102 3.57 -34.24 9.26
CA THR A 102 3.30 -35.58 9.80
C THR A 102 3.00 -35.54 11.30
N GLY A 103 1.81 -35.93 11.74
CA GLY A 103 1.53 -36.07 13.17
C GLY A 103 0.08 -36.39 13.58
N LEU A 104 -0.94 -35.82 12.94
CA LEU A 104 -2.36 -36.03 13.32
C LEU A 104 -3.28 -35.95 12.09
N SER A 105 -4.47 -36.54 12.16
CA SER A 105 -5.48 -36.49 11.08
C SER A 105 -5.90 -35.04 10.80
N ALA A 106 -5.71 -34.55 9.58
CA ALA A 106 -6.03 -33.18 9.18
C ALA A 106 -7.48 -32.77 9.50
N SER A 107 -8.43 -33.71 9.51
CA SER A 107 -9.83 -33.48 9.88
C SER A 107 -10.03 -32.89 11.27
N ILE A 108 -9.06 -33.05 12.18
CA ILE A 108 -9.16 -32.54 13.55
C ILE A 108 -9.19 -31.01 13.60
N LEU A 109 -8.58 -30.31 12.63
CA LEU A 109 -8.47 -28.85 12.62
C LEU A 109 -9.83 -28.14 12.54
N ALA A 110 -10.66 -28.49 11.54
CA ALA A 110 -12.00 -27.94 11.44
C ALA A 110 -12.91 -28.44 12.57
N ASN A 111 -12.82 -29.75 12.89
CA ASN A 111 -13.68 -30.38 13.90
C ASN A 111 -13.46 -29.82 15.30
N TRP A 112 -12.23 -29.43 15.65
CA TRP A 112 -11.93 -28.82 16.94
C TRP A 112 -12.51 -27.42 17.09
N LEU A 113 -12.46 -26.61 16.03
CA LEU A 113 -13.12 -25.31 16.05
C LEU A 113 -14.65 -25.47 16.15
N SER A 114 -15.23 -26.38 15.38
CA SER A 114 -16.67 -26.67 15.46
C SER A 114 -17.07 -27.16 16.85
N TRP A 115 -16.30 -28.05 17.46
CA TRP A 115 -16.56 -28.56 18.80
C TRP A 115 -16.37 -27.49 19.87
N LEU A 116 -15.23 -26.80 19.89
CA LEU A 116 -14.87 -25.82 20.92
C LEU A 116 -15.82 -24.61 20.92
N TYR A 117 -16.19 -24.11 19.74
CA TYR A 117 -17.08 -22.96 19.60
C TYR A 117 -18.56 -23.34 19.46
N ASN A 118 -18.88 -24.64 19.57
CA ASN A 118 -20.23 -25.18 19.41
C ASN A 118 -20.89 -24.75 18.08
N LEU A 119 -20.18 -24.86 16.96
CA LEU A 119 -20.67 -24.51 15.63
C LEU A 119 -21.23 -25.75 14.94
N THR A 120 -22.49 -25.69 14.49
CA THR A 120 -23.25 -26.86 14.00
C THR A 120 -23.33 -26.97 12.48
N GLY A 121 -22.68 -26.06 11.75
CA GLY A 121 -22.55 -26.15 10.29
C GLY A 121 -21.53 -27.19 9.86
N THR A 122 -21.27 -27.26 8.55
CA THR A 122 -20.32 -28.20 7.97
C THR A 122 -18.92 -27.97 8.53
N SER A 123 -18.24 -29.04 8.96
CA SER A 123 -16.85 -28.98 9.41
C SER A 123 -15.97 -29.76 8.44
N THR A 124 -15.02 -29.09 7.79
CA THR A 124 -14.19 -29.74 6.77
C THR A 124 -12.79 -29.11 6.72
N THR A 125 -11.76 -29.96 6.82
CA THR A 125 -10.38 -29.57 6.54
C THR A 125 -10.06 -29.84 5.08
N ILE A 126 -9.53 -28.84 4.37
CA ILE A 126 -9.21 -28.91 2.94
C ILE A 126 -7.69 -28.83 2.77
N ASP A 127 -7.09 -29.94 2.35
CA ASP A 127 -5.66 -30.01 2.01
C ASP A 127 -5.45 -29.55 0.56
N THR A 128 -5.03 -28.30 0.40
CA THR A 128 -4.66 -27.72 -0.91
C THR A 128 -3.49 -26.71 -0.80
N ALA A 129 -2.66 -26.85 0.24
CA ALA A 129 -1.50 -26.00 0.49
C ALA A 129 -1.84 -24.49 0.36
N CYS A 130 -1.06 -23.73 -0.42
CA CYS A 130 -1.20 -22.28 -0.62
C CYS A 130 -2.51 -21.83 -1.33
N SER A 131 -3.40 -22.76 -1.74
CA SER A 131 -4.65 -22.44 -2.44
C SER A 131 -5.92 -22.65 -1.61
N SER A 132 -5.78 -22.89 -0.31
CA SER A 132 -6.89 -23.22 0.58
C SER A 132 -8.00 -22.14 0.65
N SER A 133 -7.65 -20.85 0.62
CA SER A 133 -8.65 -19.77 0.60
C SER A 133 -9.52 -19.76 -0.67
N LEU A 134 -9.00 -20.22 -1.81
CA LEU A 134 -9.74 -20.28 -3.09
C LEU A 134 -10.81 -21.38 -3.10
N LYS A 135 -10.67 -22.43 -2.27
CA LYS A 135 -11.62 -23.55 -2.22
C LYS A 135 -12.79 -23.34 -1.25
N ASN A 136 -12.69 -22.37 -0.33
CA ASN A 136 -13.80 -22.01 0.56
C ASN A 136 -15.01 -21.50 -0.23
N PHE A 137 -14.78 -20.76 -1.33
CA PHE A 137 -15.84 -20.31 -2.24
C PHE A 137 -16.62 -21.45 -2.91
N ALA A 138 -15.98 -22.59 -3.18
CA ALA A 138 -16.63 -23.73 -3.83
C ALA A 138 -17.76 -24.36 -3.00
N LEU A 139 -17.71 -24.19 -1.68
CA LEU A 139 -18.71 -24.72 -0.75
C LEU A 139 -19.97 -23.84 -0.66
N ASP A 140 -19.86 -22.57 -1.07
CA ASP A 140 -21.00 -21.64 -1.24
C ASP A 140 -21.58 -21.69 -2.68
N GLY A 141 -21.20 -22.71 -3.47
CA GLY A 141 -21.61 -22.84 -4.87
C GLY A 141 -20.83 -21.93 -5.83
N VAL A 142 -19.81 -21.20 -5.36
CA VAL A 142 -18.98 -20.31 -6.18
C VAL A 142 -17.79 -21.06 -6.76
N ARG A 143 -17.76 -21.20 -8.09
CA ARG A 143 -16.63 -21.84 -8.80
C ARG A 143 -15.54 -20.80 -9.07
N VAL A 144 -14.34 -21.05 -8.55
CA VAL A 144 -13.17 -20.19 -8.78
C VAL A 144 -12.09 -20.95 -9.56
N LYS A 145 -11.50 -20.28 -10.56
CA LYS A 145 -10.34 -20.78 -11.30
C LYS A 145 -9.23 -19.73 -11.28
N ALA A 146 -8.06 -20.11 -10.76
CA ALA A 146 -6.84 -19.35 -10.90
C ALA A 146 -6.01 -19.96 -12.03
N LEU A 147 -5.87 -19.23 -13.14
CA LEU A 147 -5.13 -19.69 -14.32
C LEU A 147 -3.89 -18.81 -14.50
N ALA A 148 -2.74 -19.44 -14.70
CA ALA A 148 -1.53 -18.73 -15.07
C ALA A 148 -1.70 -18.12 -16.46
N CYS A 149 -1.61 -16.80 -16.55
CA CYS A 149 -1.77 -16.04 -17.78
C CYS A 149 -1.00 -14.73 -17.70
N ASP A 150 -0.09 -14.49 -18.64
CA ASP A 150 0.34 -13.11 -18.90
C ASP A 150 -0.71 -12.43 -19.78
N VAL A 151 -1.47 -11.51 -19.19
CA VAL A 151 -2.56 -10.81 -19.89
C VAL A 151 -2.02 -9.75 -20.86
N THR A 152 -0.73 -9.40 -20.78
CA THR A 152 -0.09 -8.51 -21.76
C THR A 152 0.18 -9.20 -23.10
N ASP A 153 0.17 -10.53 -23.12
CA ASP A 153 0.16 -11.38 -24.30
C ASP A 153 -1.30 -11.73 -24.68
N ALA A 154 -1.73 -11.23 -25.83
CA ALA A 154 -3.09 -11.43 -26.33
C ALA A 154 -3.39 -12.89 -26.67
N ASP A 155 -2.40 -13.64 -27.17
CA ASP A 155 -2.59 -15.04 -27.56
C ASP A 155 -2.69 -15.93 -26.31
N SER A 156 -1.85 -15.66 -25.30
CA SER A 156 -1.98 -16.30 -23.98
C SER A 156 -3.34 -16.02 -23.35
N LEU A 157 -3.80 -14.77 -23.37
CA LEU A 157 -5.12 -14.41 -22.82
C LEU A 157 -6.24 -15.12 -23.56
N LYS A 158 -6.21 -15.12 -24.90
CA LYS A 158 -7.20 -15.81 -25.73
C LYS A 158 -7.27 -17.30 -25.39
N ALA A 159 -6.14 -17.98 -25.33
CA ALA A 159 -6.09 -19.40 -24.99
C ALA A 159 -6.66 -19.71 -23.59
N VAL A 160 -6.48 -18.80 -22.63
CA VAL A 160 -7.05 -18.92 -21.27
C VAL A 160 -8.55 -18.67 -21.27
N LEU A 161 -9.03 -17.67 -22.01
CA LEU A 161 -10.47 -17.40 -22.16
C LEU A 161 -11.19 -18.56 -22.85
N ASP A 162 -10.61 -19.15 -23.90
CA ASP A 162 -11.17 -20.32 -24.59
C ASP A 162 -11.29 -21.54 -23.65
N LYS A 163 -10.28 -21.76 -22.79
CA LYS A 163 -10.32 -22.81 -21.75
C LYS A 163 -11.39 -22.53 -20.69
N CYS A 164 -11.57 -21.27 -20.30
CA CYS A 164 -12.63 -20.88 -19.38
C CYS A 164 -14.01 -21.11 -19.98
N ALA A 165 -14.24 -20.70 -21.24
CA ALA A 165 -15.51 -20.87 -21.93
C ALA A 165 -15.98 -22.33 -22.00
N ALA A 166 -15.05 -23.29 -22.04
CA ALA A 166 -15.38 -24.71 -22.03
C ALA A 166 -15.97 -25.24 -20.70
N SER A 167 -15.86 -24.48 -19.60
CA SER A 167 -16.11 -25.01 -18.25
C SER A 167 -16.71 -24.02 -17.24
N MET A 168 -16.77 -22.74 -17.59
CA MET A 168 -17.28 -21.63 -16.78
C MET A 168 -18.40 -20.92 -17.56
N PRO A 169 -19.33 -20.24 -16.86
CA PRO A 169 -20.31 -19.38 -17.52
C PRO A 169 -19.62 -18.25 -18.31
N GLU A 170 -20.39 -17.60 -19.18
CA GLU A 170 -19.93 -16.39 -19.86
C GLU A 170 -19.51 -15.32 -18.83
N THR A 171 -18.51 -14.51 -19.20
CA THR A 171 -17.97 -13.49 -18.31
C THR A 171 -18.98 -12.36 -18.17
N GLY A 172 -19.60 -12.24 -16.99
CA GLY A 172 -20.56 -11.17 -16.67
C GLY A 172 -19.90 -9.86 -16.24
N GLY A 173 -18.63 -9.87 -15.87
CA GLY A 173 -17.91 -8.65 -15.50
C GLY A 173 -16.41 -8.82 -15.36
N CYS A 174 -15.68 -7.70 -15.36
CA CYS A 174 -14.22 -7.68 -15.33
C CYS A 174 -13.68 -6.70 -14.28
N PHE A 175 -12.70 -7.16 -13.50
CA PHE A 175 -11.83 -6.30 -12.70
C PHE A 175 -10.42 -6.33 -13.25
N GLN A 176 -9.87 -5.16 -13.54
CA GLN A 176 -8.46 -4.98 -13.82
C GLN A 176 -7.75 -4.35 -12.61
N SER A 177 -7.10 -5.21 -11.82
CA SER A 177 -6.39 -4.86 -10.58
C SER A 177 -4.86 -5.01 -10.66
N ALA A 178 -4.28 -5.36 -11.81
CA ALA A 178 -2.84 -5.59 -11.89
C ALA A 178 -2.03 -4.29 -11.82
N MET A 179 -0.93 -4.37 -11.07
CA MET A 179 -0.03 -3.26 -10.83
C MET A 179 1.41 -3.74 -10.71
N VAL A 180 2.33 -2.95 -11.26
CA VAL A 180 3.76 -3.03 -11.00
C VAL A 180 4.29 -1.61 -10.81
N LEU A 181 5.09 -1.37 -9.77
CA LEU A 181 5.68 -0.05 -9.50
C LEU A 181 7.18 -0.05 -9.83
N ARG A 182 7.62 1.04 -10.48
CA ARG A 182 9.02 1.34 -10.79
C ARG A 182 9.26 2.83 -10.63
N ASP A 183 9.35 3.27 -9.38
CA ASP A 183 9.47 4.68 -9.05
C ASP A 183 10.86 5.21 -9.41
N ALA A 184 10.90 6.26 -10.22
CA ALA A 184 12.12 6.97 -10.60
C ALA A 184 11.78 8.39 -11.06
N VAL A 185 12.69 9.34 -10.81
CA VAL A 185 12.61 10.64 -11.49
C VAL A 185 12.62 10.41 -13.00
N PHE A 186 11.79 11.16 -13.74
CA PHE A 186 11.58 10.90 -15.17
C PHE A 186 12.88 10.86 -15.98
N GLU A 187 13.82 11.76 -15.69
CA GLU A 187 15.14 11.82 -16.35
C GLU A 187 16.00 10.56 -16.14
N LYS A 188 15.80 9.82 -15.05
CA LYS A 188 16.53 8.58 -14.73
C LYS A 188 15.69 7.32 -14.99
N MET A 189 14.47 7.48 -15.47
CA MET A 189 13.56 6.36 -15.71
C MET A 189 13.97 5.63 -16.99
N SER A 190 14.37 4.37 -16.85
CA SER A 190 14.74 3.58 -18.03
C SER A 190 13.51 3.21 -18.86
N CYS A 191 13.68 3.03 -20.17
CA CYS A 191 12.61 2.54 -21.04
C CYS A 191 12.09 1.16 -20.60
N LYS A 192 12.96 0.32 -20.01
CA LYS A 192 12.60 -0.99 -19.49
C LYS A 192 11.68 -0.85 -18.26
N ASP A 193 12.00 0.05 -17.34
CA ASP A 193 11.18 0.32 -16.16
C ASP A 193 9.84 0.96 -16.53
N GLY A 194 9.86 1.85 -17.53
CA GLY A 194 8.65 2.40 -18.14
C GLY A 194 7.73 1.30 -18.66
N LYS A 195 8.22 0.43 -19.56
CA LYS A 195 7.44 -0.70 -20.10
C LYS A 195 6.92 -1.63 -19.01
N THR A 196 7.78 -2.02 -18.07
CA THR A 196 7.43 -2.92 -16.97
C THR A 196 6.27 -2.38 -16.11
N CYS A 197 6.17 -1.06 -15.94
CA CYS A 197 5.10 -0.42 -15.17
C CYS A 197 3.85 -0.15 -16.02
N ILE A 198 4.03 0.26 -17.28
CA ILE A 198 2.94 0.68 -18.18
C ILE A 198 2.20 -0.52 -18.77
N ASP A 199 2.91 -1.53 -19.27
CA ASP A 199 2.31 -2.65 -20.02
C ASP A 199 1.23 -3.41 -19.23
N PRO A 200 1.40 -3.70 -17.92
CA PRO A 200 0.37 -4.32 -17.10
C PRO A 200 -0.91 -3.48 -16.93
N LYS A 201 -0.88 -2.17 -17.18
CA LYS A 201 -2.06 -1.29 -17.14
C LYS A 201 -2.60 -0.92 -18.51
N VAL A 202 -1.74 -0.77 -19.51
CA VAL A 202 -2.15 -0.32 -20.85
C VAL A 202 -2.44 -1.51 -21.75
N ARG A 203 -1.42 -2.31 -22.09
CA ARG A 203 -1.56 -3.45 -23.00
C ARG A 203 -2.55 -4.47 -22.47
N ARG A 204 -2.45 -4.82 -21.18
CA ARG A 204 -3.39 -5.73 -20.52
C ARG A 204 -4.83 -5.22 -20.58
N SER A 205 -5.07 -3.96 -20.27
CA SER A 205 -6.42 -3.38 -20.30
C SER A 205 -7.00 -3.36 -21.71
N TRP A 206 -6.15 -3.07 -22.71
CA TRP A 206 -6.55 -3.13 -24.11
C TRP A 206 -6.88 -4.57 -24.56
N ASN A 207 -6.06 -5.54 -24.18
CA ASN A 207 -6.32 -6.96 -24.47
C ASN A 207 -7.62 -7.43 -23.81
N LEU A 208 -7.86 -7.07 -22.54
CA LEU A 208 -9.12 -7.38 -21.86
C LEU A 208 -10.31 -6.71 -22.53
N HIS A 209 -10.18 -5.44 -22.93
CA HIS A 209 -11.23 -4.71 -23.64
C HIS A 209 -11.60 -5.37 -24.97
N THR A 210 -10.61 -5.87 -25.71
CA THR A 210 -10.79 -6.42 -27.06
C THR A 210 -11.19 -7.90 -27.08
N LEU A 211 -10.73 -8.70 -26.11
CA LEU A 211 -10.92 -10.15 -26.10
C LEU A 211 -12.07 -10.63 -25.20
N LEU A 212 -12.51 -9.84 -24.21
CA LEU A 212 -13.69 -10.17 -23.42
C LEU A 212 -14.99 -9.88 -24.18
N PRO A 213 -16.09 -10.57 -23.85
CA PRO A 213 -17.39 -10.32 -24.47
C PRO A 213 -17.88 -8.89 -24.21
N LYS A 214 -18.75 -8.42 -25.10
CA LYS A 214 -19.47 -7.15 -24.96
C LYS A 214 -20.70 -7.33 -24.07
N GLY A 215 -21.24 -6.22 -23.54
CA GLY A 215 -22.48 -6.24 -22.76
C GLY A 215 -22.33 -6.79 -21.34
N MET A 216 -21.12 -6.80 -20.79
CA MET A 216 -20.89 -7.15 -19.37
C MET A 216 -21.60 -6.18 -18.43
N ASP A 217 -22.03 -6.67 -17.26
CA ASP A 217 -22.67 -5.90 -16.20
C ASP A 217 -21.75 -4.81 -15.65
N PHE A 218 -20.43 -5.09 -15.61
CA PHE A 218 -19.40 -4.15 -15.18
C PHE A 218 -18.03 -4.42 -15.81
N PHE A 219 -17.26 -3.35 -15.97
CA PHE A 219 -15.83 -3.40 -16.31
C PHE A 219 -15.11 -2.34 -15.48
N VAL A 220 -14.37 -2.75 -14.46
CA VAL A 220 -13.76 -1.85 -13.49
C VAL A 220 -12.23 -1.88 -13.61
N PHE A 221 -11.63 -0.71 -13.82
CA PHE A 221 -10.19 -0.49 -13.75
C PHE A 221 -9.84 0.06 -12.36
N LEU A 222 -8.95 -0.63 -11.64
CA LEU A 222 -8.34 -0.09 -10.43
C LEU A 222 -7.15 0.79 -10.85
N SER A 223 -7.46 2.07 -11.04
CA SER A 223 -6.54 3.13 -11.36
C SER A 223 -5.96 3.72 -10.06
N SER A 224 -5.35 4.89 -10.16
CA SER A 224 -4.81 5.57 -9.00
C SER A 224 -4.84 7.07 -9.20
N ILE A 225 -5.14 7.75 -8.10
CA ILE A 225 -5.08 9.20 -7.95
C ILE A 225 -3.78 9.83 -8.50
N SER A 226 -2.68 9.06 -8.52
CA SER A 226 -1.39 9.48 -9.09
C SER A 226 -1.50 9.93 -10.56
N GLY A 227 -2.43 9.37 -11.35
CA GLY A 227 -2.73 9.79 -12.72
C GLY A 227 -3.33 11.19 -12.83
N ILE A 228 -3.93 11.69 -11.74
CA ILE A 228 -4.64 12.97 -11.70
C ILE A 228 -3.86 14.05 -10.95
N VAL A 229 -3.38 13.73 -9.75
CA VAL A 229 -2.71 14.71 -8.89
C VAL A 229 -1.20 14.77 -9.09
N ASN A 230 -0.65 13.83 -9.87
CA ASN A 230 0.78 13.61 -10.07
C ASN A 230 1.53 13.26 -8.77
N SER A 231 2.29 12.17 -8.79
CA SER A 231 3.12 11.73 -7.67
C SER A 231 4.58 11.70 -8.10
N GLY A 232 5.43 12.36 -7.31
CA GLY A 232 6.86 12.47 -7.62
C GLY A 232 7.49 11.08 -7.79
N GLY A 233 8.12 10.85 -8.95
CA GLY A 233 8.77 9.59 -9.28
C GLY A 233 7.88 8.56 -9.98
N GLN A 234 6.58 8.85 -10.17
CA GLN A 234 5.61 7.87 -10.65
C GLN A 234 5.08 8.20 -12.05
N ALA A 235 5.92 8.79 -12.91
CA ALA A 235 5.49 9.22 -14.25
C ALA A 235 4.98 8.06 -15.12
N ASN A 236 5.64 6.90 -15.07
CA ASN A 236 5.20 5.66 -15.73
C ASN A 236 3.87 5.13 -15.17
N TYR A 237 3.75 5.10 -13.83
CA TYR A 237 2.55 4.62 -13.15
C TYR A 237 1.35 5.51 -13.44
N ALA A 238 1.52 6.83 -13.33
CA ALA A 238 0.54 7.84 -13.69
C ALA A 238 0.09 7.67 -15.15
N ALA A 239 1.02 7.51 -16.10
CA ALA A 239 0.68 7.28 -17.51
C ALA A 239 -0.18 6.02 -17.71
N GLY A 240 0.14 4.92 -17.02
CA GLY A 240 -0.65 3.69 -17.07
C GLY A 240 -2.06 3.87 -16.51
N ASN A 241 -2.20 4.60 -15.40
CA ASN A 241 -3.48 4.92 -14.77
C ASN A 241 -4.35 5.81 -15.67
N THR A 242 -3.81 6.93 -16.15
CA THR A 242 -4.52 7.84 -17.06
C THR A 242 -4.96 7.15 -18.36
N SER A 243 -4.21 6.16 -18.84
CA SER A 243 -4.65 5.35 -19.98
C SER A 243 -5.86 4.47 -19.67
N MET A 244 -5.99 3.95 -18.45
CA MET A 244 -7.17 3.20 -18.03
C MET A 244 -8.37 4.11 -17.81
N ASP A 245 -8.15 5.32 -17.29
CA ASP A 245 -9.18 6.36 -17.15
C ASP A 245 -9.78 6.70 -18.52
N ALA A 246 -8.91 6.95 -19.51
CA ALA A 246 -9.32 7.21 -20.89
C ALA A 246 -10.01 6.00 -21.53
N LEU A 247 -9.57 4.78 -21.21
CA LEU A 247 -10.21 3.56 -21.73
C LEU A 247 -11.61 3.34 -21.12
N ALA A 248 -11.82 3.71 -19.85
CA ALA A 248 -13.15 3.68 -19.23
C ALA A 248 -14.12 4.62 -19.96
N ASP A 249 -13.71 5.86 -20.19
CA ASP A 249 -14.49 6.84 -20.97
C ASP A 249 -14.75 6.36 -22.41
N TYR A 250 -13.73 5.82 -23.07
CA TYR A 250 -13.87 5.22 -24.39
C TYR A 250 -14.90 4.09 -24.43
N ARG A 251 -14.88 3.16 -23.45
CA ARG A 251 -15.87 2.08 -23.36
C ARG A 251 -17.28 2.64 -23.22
N VAL A 252 -17.48 3.62 -22.35
CA VAL A 252 -18.77 4.28 -22.14
C VAL A 252 -19.26 4.98 -23.39
N ALA A 253 -18.37 5.64 -24.14
CA ALA A 253 -18.72 6.25 -25.43
C ALA A 253 -19.14 5.22 -26.50
N GLN A 254 -18.70 3.96 -26.38
CA GLN A 254 -19.13 2.84 -27.23
C GLN A 254 -20.43 2.16 -26.74
N GLY A 255 -21.05 2.68 -25.67
CA GLY A 255 -22.23 2.06 -25.06
C GLY A 255 -21.93 0.85 -24.17
N GLU A 256 -20.66 0.60 -23.87
CA GLU A 256 -20.21 -0.48 -22.99
C GLU A 256 -19.96 0.01 -21.56
N LYS A 257 -20.09 -0.87 -20.57
CA LYS A 257 -19.69 -0.55 -19.19
C LYS A 257 -18.17 -0.34 -19.11
N GLY A 258 -17.76 0.70 -18.40
CA GLY A 258 -16.37 1.03 -18.11
C GLY A 258 -16.29 2.01 -16.95
N SER A 259 -15.64 1.61 -15.86
CA SER A 259 -15.45 2.41 -14.66
C SER A 259 -13.97 2.47 -14.30
N SER A 260 -13.41 3.66 -14.10
CA SER A 260 -12.06 3.83 -13.54
C SER A 260 -12.14 4.36 -12.12
N LEU A 261 -11.51 3.66 -11.19
CA LEU A 261 -11.46 4.04 -9.79
C LEU A 261 -10.06 4.52 -9.45
N ASP A 262 -9.90 5.82 -9.30
CA ASP A 262 -8.63 6.46 -8.95
C ASP A 262 -8.40 6.35 -7.44
N LEU A 263 -7.83 5.22 -7.04
CA LEU A 263 -7.60 4.89 -5.64
C LEU A 263 -6.53 5.78 -5.01
N GLY A 264 -6.86 6.29 -3.82
CA GLY A 264 -5.96 7.00 -2.92
C GLY A 264 -5.15 6.06 -2.02
N ALA A 265 -4.83 6.51 -0.81
CA ALA A 265 -4.00 5.75 0.13
C ALA A 265 -4.83 4.67 0.85
N MET A 266 -4.87 3.45 0.29
CA MET A 266 -5.51 2.29 0.94
C MET A 266 -4.81 1.95 2.26
N THR A 267 -5.55 1.81 3.35
CA THR A 267 -4.97 1.62 4.70
C THR A 267 -5.06 0.21 5.25
N ASP A 268 -5.99 -0.61 4.78
CA ASP A 268 -6.29 -1.92 5.33
C ASP A 268 -5.93 -3.08 4.40
N GLU A 269 -5.85 -2.85 3.09
CA GLU A 269 -5.54 -3.87 2.10
C GLU A 269 -4.53 -3.39 1.05
N GLY A 270 -3.73 -4.32 0.52
CA GLY A 270 -2.78 -4.11 -0.57
C GLY A 270 -1.45 -3.47 -0.15
N LEU A 271 -0.69 -2.99 -1.15
CA LEU A 271 0.73 -2.62 -1.01
C LEU A 271 1.05 -1.67 0.16
N LEU A 272 0.17 -0.69 0.42
CA LEU A 272 0.40 0.30 1.48
C LEU A 272 0.11 -0.30 2.86
N ALA A 273 -0.94 -1.10 3.02
CA ALA A 273 -1.23 -1.81 4.27
C ALA A 273 -0.11 -2.80 4.63
N GLU A 274 0.51 -3.42 3.62
CA GLU A 274 1.64 -4.34 3.79
C GLU A 274 2.98 -3.62 4.05
N ASN A 275 3.04 -2.29 3.91
CA ASN A 275 4.24 -1.48 4.10
C ASN A 275 3.93 -0.21 4.91
N GLU A 276 3.93 -0.38 6.23
CA GLU A 276 3.60 0.68 7.20
C GLU A 276 4.47 1.93 7.05
N GLU A 277 5.77 1.78 6.70
CA GLU A 277 6.66 2.91 6.48
C GLU A 277 6.24 3.74 5.26
N LEU A 278 5.93 3.06 4.15
CA LEU A 278 5.45 3.70 2.94
C LEU A 278 4.08 4.35 3.15
N LEU A 279 3.15 3.67 3.85
CA LEU A 279 1.85 4.22 4.18
C LEU A 279 1.98 5.50 5.01
N ASN A 280 2.79 5.46 6.07
CA ASN A 280 3.06 6.63 6.91
C ASN A 280 3.65 7.78 6.09
N ARG A 281 4.59 7.50 5.18
CA ARG A 281 5.18 8.51 4.29
C ARG A 281 4.15 9.14 3.35
N VAL A 282 3.26 8.34 2.78
CA VAL A 282 2.19 8.81 1.88
C VAL A 282 1.19 9.68 2.65
N LEU A 283 0.75 9.23 3.82
CA LEU A 283 -0.22 9.95 4.65
C LEU A 283 0.37 11.20 5.31
N ALA A 284 1.65 11.19 5.68
CA ALA A 284 2.32 12.33 6.32
C ALA A 284 2.44 13.55 5.39
N ARG A 285 2.35 13.35 4.06
CA ARG A 285 2.19 14.45 3.10
C ARG A 285 0.90 15.23 3.31
N GLY A 286 -0.10 14.67 3.99
CA GLY A 286 -1.29 15.38 4.47
C GLY A 286 -2.35 15.72 3.42
N ASN A 287 -2.09 15.39 2.15
CA ASN A 287 -2.94 15.78 1.02
C ASN A 287 -3.88 14.64 0.54
N LEU A 288 -3.70 13.43 1.07
CA LEU A 288 -4.57 12.28 0.84
C LEU A 288 -5.30 11.92 2.13
N LEU A 289 -6.54 11.45 1.97
CA LEU A 289 -7.29 10.79 3.02
C LEU A 289 -6.96 9.29 3.00
N PRO A 290 -6.89 8.64 4.18
CA PRO A 290 -6.89 7.19 4.24
C PRO A 290 -8.17 6.65 3.61
N VAL A 291 -8.05 5.57 2.84
CA VAL A 291 -9.18 4.89 2.21
C VAL A 291 -9.25 3.48 2.76
N SER A 292 -10.40 3.14 3.35
CA SER A 292 -10.69 1.80 3.83
C SER A 292 -11.31 0.93 2.73
N SER A 293 -11.19 -0.38 2.89
CA SER A 293 -11.84 -1.38 2.05
C SER A 293 -13.35 -1.26 2.10
N LYS A 294 -13.93 -0.79 3.22
CA LYS A 294 -15.37 -0.49 3.30
C LYS A 294 -15.79 0.62 2.34
N GLU A 295 -14.99 1.68 2.23
CA GLU A 295 -15.26 2.77 1.28
C GLU A 295 -15.07 2.30 -0.16
N LEU A 296 -14.03 1.50 -0.43
CA LEU A 296 -13.84 0.89 -1.75
C LEU A 296 -15.03 0.00 -2.13
N PHE A 297 -15.49 -0.88 -1.23
CA PHE A 297 -16.63 -1.77 -1.49
C PHE A 297 -17.93 -0.99 -1.74
N ALA A 298 -18.18 0.09 -1.01
CA ALA A 298 -19.32 0.96 -1.28
C ALA A 298 -19.27 1.59 -2.68
N VAL A 299 -18.08 1.96 -3.16
CA VAL A 299 -17.89 2.46 -4.53
C VAL A 299 -18.07 1.32 -5.54
N LEU A 300 -17.56 0.12 -5.25
CA LEU A 300 -17.76 -1.05 -6.10
C LEU A 300 -19.23 -1.45 -6.21
N ASP A 301 -20.02 -1.38 -5.13
CA ASP A 301 -21.46 -1.67 -5.17
C ASP A 301 -22.18 -0.77 -6.19
N PHE A 302 -21.78 0.50 -6.31
CA PHE A 302 -22.31 1.41 -7.32
C PHE A 302 -21.85 1.03 -8.73
N HIS A 303 -20.54 0.85 -8.93
CA HIS A 303 -19.97 0.63 -10.27
C HIS A 303 -20.18 -0.79 -10.82
N CYS A 304 -20.52 -1.76 -9.97
CA CYS A 304 -20.86 -3.13 -10.35
C CYS A 304 -22.37 -3.35 -10.53
N ASN A 305 -23.20 -2.37 -10.20
CA ASN A 305 -24.64 -2.48 -10.39
C ASN A 305 -25.01 -2.39 -11.90
N PRO A 306 -25.60 -3.43 -12.49
CA PRO A 306 -25.96 -3.44 -13.91
C PRO A 306 -26.97 -2.34 -14.28
N GLU A 307 -27.81 -1.89 -13.33
CA GLU A 307 -28.82 -0.85 -13.54
C GLU A 307 -28.24 0.56 -13.66
N VAL A 308 -27.01 0.80 -13.20
CA VAL A 308 -26.39 2.13 -13.21
C VAL A 308 -25.95 2.51 -14.61
N VAL A 309 -26.50 3.58 -15.18
CA VAL A 309 -26.04 4.12 -16.46
C VAL A 309 -24.76 4.93 -16.27
N LEU A 310 -23.67 4.46 -16.86
CA LEU A 310 -22.40 5.17 -16.87
C LEU A 310 -22.36 6.15 -18.05
N THR A 311 -21.74 7.28 -17.80
CA THR A 311 -21.53 8.42 -18.70
C THR A 311 -20.11 8.92 -18.48
N ALA A 312 -19.60 9.74 -19.39
CA ALA A 312 -18.30 10.42 -19.23
C ALA A 312 -18.15 11.19 -17.90
N ARG A 313 -19.25 11.51 -17.21
CA ARG A 313 -19.24 12.27 -15.95
C ARG A 313 -19.15 11.41 -14.69
N ASN A 314 -19.50 10.13 -14.76
CA ASN A 314 -19.58 9.25 -13.58
C ASN A 314 -18.86 7.91 -13.80
N CYS A 315 -18.17 7.73 -14.93
CA CYS A 315 -17.35 6.56 -15.20
C CYS A 315 -15.96 6.64 -14.55
N GLN A 316 -15.55 7.79 -14.02
CA GLN A 316 -14.29 7.97 -13.32
C GLN A 316 -14.53 8.55 -11.92
N THR A 317 -14.04 7.86 -10.89
CA THR A 317 -14.26 8.23 -9.49
C THR A 317 -12.93 8.37 -8.77
N LEU A 318 -12.66 9.57 -8.24
CA LEU A 318 -11.47 9.85 -7.44
C LEU A 318 -11.76 9.62 -5.96
N ILE A 319 -10.93 8.81 -5.30
CA ILE A 319 -11.13 8.41 -3.91
C ILE A 319 -9.95 8.89 -3.06
N GLY A 320 -10.23 9.50 -1.92
CA GLY A 320 -9.21 9.82 -0.93
C GLY A 320 -8.43 11.12 -1.18
N ILE A 321 -9.01 12.12 -1.86
CA ILE A 321 -8.43 13.48 -1.94
C ILE A 321 -8.85 14.30 -0.72
N GLN A 322 -7.91 14.99 -0.07
CA GLN A 322 -8.21 15.95 0.99
C GLN A 322 -8.61 17.33 0.44
N THR A 323 -9.59 18.00 1.06
CA THR A 323 -9.97 19.36 0.66
C THR A 323 -8.93 20.40 1.10
N PRO A 324 -8.70 21.47 0.32
CA PRO A 324 -7.78 22.55 0.67
C PRO A 324 -8.09 23.19 2.05
N ALA A 325 -9.38 23.28 2.39
CA ALA A 325 -9.86 23.82 3.65
C ALA A 325 -9.44 22.93 4.84
N ASN A 326 -9.60 21.61 4.72
CA ASN A 326 -9.17 20.65 5.75
C ASN A 326 -7.64 20.55 5.89
N VAL A 327 -6.90 20.70 4.78
CA VAL A 327 -5.43 20.78 4.84
C VAL A 327 -5.00 22.00 5.66
N LYS A 328 -5.64 23.16 5.43
CA LYS A 328 -5.36 24.40 6.17
C LYS A 328 -5.70 24.29 7.65
N THR A 329 -6.85 23.71 8.02
CA THR A 329 -7.24 23.57 9.44
C THR A 329 -6.29 22.67 10.22
N LYS A 330 -5.68 21.67 9.56
CA LYS A 330 -4.65 20.81 10.15
C LYS A 330 -3.25 21.44 10.20
N GLY A 331 -3.09 22.70 9.76
CA GLY A 331 -1.78 23.36 9.68
C GLY A 331 -0.82 22.71 8.68
N LEU A 332 -1.35 21.92 7.74
CA LEU A 332 -0.58 21.17 6.76
C LEU A 332 -0.32 22.02 5.51
N GLU A 333 0.77 21.72 4.83
CA GLU A 333 1.13 22.42 3.60
C GLU A 333 0.36 21.84 2.41
N GLN A 334 -0.33 22.70 1.66
CA GLN A 334 -1.04 22.30 0.44
C GLN A 334 -0.06 21.85 -0.65
N ALA A 335 -0.39 20.71 -1.27
CA ALA A 335 0.32 20.24 -2.44
C ALA A 335 0.13 21.18 -3.64
N ASN A 336 1.12 21.22 -4.53
CA ASN A 336 1.13 22.14 -5.67
C ASN A 336 -0.01 21.88 -6.66
N TRP A 337 -0.38 20.61 -6.87
CA TRP A 337 -1.44 20.23 -7.82
C TRP A 337 -2.80 20.81 -7.42
N VAL A 338 -3.06 21.01 -6.13
CA VAL A 338 -4.30 21.60 -5.59
C VAL A 338 -4.51 23.05 -6.08
N ALA A 339 -3.43 23.76 -6.39
CA ALA A 339 -3.49 25.14 -6.88
C ALA A 339 -3.75 25.25 -8.39
N THR A 340 -3.84 24.12 -9.11
CA THR A 340 -4.10 24.14 -10.55
C THR A 340 -5.57 24.48 -10.85
N PRO A 341 -5.89 25.06 -12.03
CA PRO A 341 -7.26 25.39 -12.40
C PRO A 341 -8.23 24.19 -12.34
N PHE A 342 -7.73 22.97 -12.55
CA PHE A 342 -8.51 21.74 -12.49
C PHE A 342 -9.20 21.55 -11.13
N PHE A 343 -8.51 21.85 -10.02
CA PHE A 343 -9.04 21.68 -8.66
C PHE A 343 -9.66 22.95 -8.07
N ARG A 344 -9.92 23.98 -8.87
CA ARG A 344 -10.48 25.27 -8.38
C ARG A 344 -11.75 25.09 -7.55
N HIS A 345 -12.60 24.12 -7.93
CA HIS A 345 -13.87 23.85 -7.26
C HIS A 345 -13.67 23.29 -5.84
N MET A 346 -12.56 22.61 -5.57
CA MET A 346 -12.26 22.11 -4.22
C MET A 346 -12.02 23.22 -3.22
N HIS A 347 -11.59 24.42 -3.66
CA HIS A 347 -11.41 25.58 -2.78
C HIS A 347 -12.73 26.23 -2.37
N LEU A 348 -13.84 25.84 -2.99
CA LEU A 348 -15.19 26.26 -2.62
C LEU A 348 -15.84 25.31 -1.61
N ILE A 349 -15.22 24.16 -1.35
CA ILE A 349 -15.70 23.19 -0.36
C ILE A 349 -15.20 23.67 1.00
N ASP A 350 -16.10 24.25 1.78
CA ASP A 350 -15.82 24.63 3.16
C ASP A 350 -15.46 23.40 4.00
N SER A 351 -14.62 23.60 5.01
CA SER A 351 -14.36 22.54 6.00
C SER A 351 -15.68 22.15 6.64
N ALA A 352 -16.06 20.87 6.55
CA ALA A 352 -17.24 20.37 7.25
C ALA A 352 -17.14 20.75 8.73
N SER A 353 -18.16 21.46 9.21
CA SER A 353 -18.32 21.92 10.59
C SER A 353 -18.13 20.77 11.58
N GLY A 354 -17.00 20.70 12.27
CA GLY A 354 -16.76 19.71 13.31
C GLY A 354 -15.30 19.47 13.66
N ALA A 355 -14.69 20.42 14.39
CA ALA A 355 -13.73 20.21 15.48
C ALA A 355 -12.84 21.46 15.62
N SER A 356 -13.12 22.23 16.67
CA SER A 356 -12.19 23.23 17.19
C SER A 356 -10.90 22.54 17.63
N ALA A 357 -9.82 22.81 16.92
CA ALA A 357 -8.49 22.83 17.52
C ALA A 357 -7.84 24.14 17.11
N ALA A 358 -8.03 25.16 17.95
CA ALA A 358 -7.23 26.36 17.93
C ALA A 358 -5.79 26.00 18.30
N GLY A 359 -5.06 25.42 17.36
CA GLY A 359 -3.61 25.46 17.32
C GLY A 359 -3.23 26.69 16.51
N THR A 360 -3.08 27.84 17.17
CA THR A 360 -2.47 29.01 16.56
C THR A 360 -0.99 28.69 16.31
N GLU A 361 -0.67 28.00 15.22
CA GLU A 361 0.72 27.85 14.80
C GLU A 361 1.08 28.91 13.76
N VAL A 362 2.20 29.55 14.04
CA VAL A 362 2.80 30.66 13.31
C VAL A 362 2.96 30.27 11.85
N VAL A 363 2.20 30.90 10.94
CA VAL A 363 2.57 30.92 9.53
C VAL A 363 3.95 31.53 9.48
N ILE A 364 4.96 30.69 9.26
CA ILE A 364 6.36 31.12 9.21
C ILE A 364 6.50 32.02 7.98
N ASP A 365 6.39 33.33 8.22
CA ASP A 365 6.61 34.32 7.19
C ASP A 365 8.12 34.47 7.00
N PHE A 366 8.67 33.66 6.10
CA PHE A 366 10.08 33.69 5.75
C PHE A 366 10.53 35.07 5.28
N ARG A 367 9.64 35.92 4.73
CA ARG A 367 9.99 37.31 4.39
C ARG A 367 10.30 38.10 5.66
N LYS A 368 9.44 38.01 6.68
CA LYS A 368 9.64 38.69 7.96
C LYS A 368 10.88 38.16 8.68
N MET A 369 11.08 36.85 8.71
CA MET A 369 12.28 36.25 9.30
C MET A 369 13.58 36.68 8.62
N PHE A 370 13.59 36.72 7.28
CA PHE A 370 14.74 37.23 6.54
C PHE A 370 14.93 38.73 6.73
N ALA A 371 13.87 39.50 6.98
CA ALA A 371 13.97 40.93 7.32
C ALA A 371 14.65 41.16 8.68
N GLU A 372 14.40 40.27 9.65
CA GLU A 372 14.93 40.34 11.02
C GLU A 372 16.34 39.74 11.15
N ALA A 373 16.79 38.93 10.19
CA ALA A 373 18.11 38.31 10.21
C ALA A 373 19.24 39.35 10.03
N THR A 374 20.21 39.31 10.94
CA THR A 374 21.35 40.24 10.97
C THR A 374 22.51 39.82 10.08
N SER A 375 22.59 38.54 9.71
CA SER A 375 23.66 37.98 8.89
C SER A 375 23.19 36.83 7.99
N LEU A 376 23.99 36.52 6.96
CA LEU A 376 23.75 35.36 6.09
C LEU A 376 23.78 34.04 6.87
N LEU A 377 24.63 33.94 7.90
CA LEU A 377 24.72 32.76 8.77
C LEU A 377 23.43 32.57 9.57
N GLU A 378 22.88 33.65 10.12
CA GLU A 378 21.62 33.61 10.88
C GLU A 378 20.45 33.22 9.97
N ALA A 379 20.35 33.84 8.79
CA ALA A 379 19.34 33.47 7.79
C ALA A 379 19.50 32.01 7.35
N GLY A 380 20.73 31.54 7.15
CA GLY A 380 21.03 30.15 6.82
C GLY A 380 20.62 29.15 7.92
N ALA A 381 20.81 29.51 9.19
CA ALA A 381 20.36 28.70 10.32
C ALA A 381 18.82 28.59 10.37
N MET A 382 18.11 29.68 10.10
CA MET A 382 16.63 29.68 10.01
C MET A 382 16.14 28.75 8.91
N VAL A 383 16.75 28.80 7.72
CA VAL A 383 16.41 27.88 6.62
C VAL A 383 16.71 26.42 7.01
N SER A 384 17.84 26.17 7.69
CA SER A 384 18.23 24.83 8.13
C SER A 384 17.20 24.22 9.10
N LEU A 385 16.70 25.01 10.04
CA LEU A 385 15.64 24.60 10.97
C LEU A 385 14.31 24.36 10.25
N ALA A 386 13.95 25.20 9.28
CA ALA A 386 12.75 25.01 8.47
C ALA A 386 12.83 23.73 7.63
N LEU A 387 14.01 23.44 7.06
CA LEU A 387 14.30 22.21 6.34
C LEU A 387 14.18 20.99 7.24
N LEU A 388 14.76 21.04 8.46
CA LEU A 388 14.64 19.97 9.45
C LEU A 388 13.17 19.67 9.79
N LYS A 389 12.38 20.70 10.10
CA LYS A 389 10.94 20.55 10.36
C LYS A 389 10.17 19.94 9.17
N LYS A 390 10.56 20.27 7.93
CA LYS A 390 9.94 19.67 6.74
C LYS A 390 10.32 18.19 6.59
N LEU A 391 11.59 17.84 6.84
CA LEU A 391 12.06 16.47 6.72
C LEU A 391 11.50 15.54 7.79
N THR A 392 11.39 15.99 9.05
CA THR A 392 10.76 15.17 10.12
C THR A 392 9.28 14.91 9.88
N ARG A 393 8.59 15.76 9.12
CA ARG A 393 7.22 15.49 8.68
C ARG A 393 7.16 14.46 7.55
N ASN A 394 8.10 14.49 6.61
CA ASN A 394 8.12 13.53 5.48
C ASN A 394 8.73 12.17 5.87
N LEU A 395 9.57 12.12 6.90
CA LEU A 395 10.28 10.94 7.36
C LEU A 395 9.89 10.65 8.81
N SER A 396 8.93 9.74 9.00
CA SER A 396 8.36 9.38 10.30
C SER A 396 9.36 8.81 11.31
N THR A 397 10.54 8.38 10.86
CA THR A 397 11.62 7.87 11.71
C THR A 397 12.55 8.94 12.25
N LEU A 398 12.44 10.19 11.78
CA LEU A 398 13.39 11.26 12.11
C LEU A 398 12.86 12.14 13.26
N LYS A 399 13.56 12.17 14.40
CA LYS A 399 13.26 13.08 15.50
C LYS A 399 14.13 14.33 15.42
N VAL A 400 13.53 15.50 15.69
CA VAL A 400 14.22 16.81 15.61
C VAL A 400 15.48 16.84 16.49
N ASP A 401 15.44 16.21 17.66
CA ASP A 401 16.51 16.26 18.65
C ASP A 401 17.68 15.30 18.35
N GLU A 402 17.52 14.38 17.40
CA GLU A 402 18.51 13.35 17.04
C GLU A 402 19.31 13.72 15.76
N VAL A 403 19.05 14.88 15.17
CA VAL A 403 19.66 15.31 13.90
C VAL A 403 20.81 16.28 14.12
N ASP A 404 22.01 15.89 13.67
CA ASP A 404 23.17 16.79 13.57
C ASP A 404 23.11 17.56 12.25
N LEU A 405 22.82 18.86 12.33
CA LEU A 405 22.71 19.76 11.17
C LEU A 405 24.00 19.88 10.35
N ARG A 406 25.14 19.40 10.87
CA ARG A 406 26.43 19.39 10.18
C ARG A 406 26.66 18.13 9.36
N ARG A 407 25.83 17.10 9.53
CA ARG A 407 25.92 15.88 8.73
C ARG A 407 25.20 16.02 7.39
N PRO A 408 25.66 15.30 6.35
CA PRO A 408 25.05 15.37 5.03
C PRO A 408 23.58 14.94 5.00
N LEU A 409 22.75 15.54 4.15
CA LEU A 409 21.31 15.23 4.09
C LEU A 409 21.03 13.75 3.74
N HIS A 410 21.85 13.14 2.88
CA HIS A 410 21.65 11.75 2.44
C HIS A 410 21.79 10.74 3.60
N THR A 411 22.50 11.07 4.68
CA THR A 411 22.59 10.19 5.87
C THR A 411 21.27 10.06 6.60
N TYR A 412 20.33 10.97 6.33
CA TYR A 412 19.00 11.01 6.92
C TYR A 412 17.91 10.59 5.93
N GLY A 413 18.26 9.84 4.87
CA GLY A 413 17.28 9.29 3.92
C GLY A 413 16.80 10.28 2.85
N VAL A 414 17.49 11.41 2.66
CA VAL A 414 17.23 12.30 1.52
C VAL A 414 17.79 11.70 0.24
N ASP A 415 16.92 11.01 -0.49
CA ASP A 415 17.22 10.42 -1.79
C ASP A 415 17.03 11.41 -2.97
N SER A 416 17.20 10.91 -4.21
CA SER A 416 17.01 11.72 -5.42
C SER A 416 15.58 12.25 -5.59
N LEU A 417 14.56 11.54 -5.11
CA LEU A 417 13.16 11.96 -5.24
C LEU A 417 12.82 13.07 -4.24
N LEU A 418 13.23 12.88 -2.99
CA LEU A 418 13.05 13.87 -1.94
C LEU A 418 13.86 15.15 -2.24
N ALA A 419 15.04 15.03 -2.85
CA ALA A 419 15.82 16.19 -3.28
C ALA A 419 15.09 17.05 -4.33
N VAL A 420 14.34 16.45 -5.26
CA VAL A 420 13.54 17.18 -6.25
C VAL A 420 12.35 17.91 -5.58
N GLU A 421 11.73 17.27 -4.60
CA GLU A 421 10.68 17.89 -3.79
C GLU A 421 11.23 19.10 -3.02
N LEU A 422 12.40 18.95 -2.37
CA LEU A 422 13.06 20.01 -1.63
C LEU A 422 13.45 21.19 -2.54
N ARG A 423 14.00 20.94 -3.73
CA ARG A 423 14.29 22.00 -4.71
C ARG A 423 13.04 22.82 -5.04
N SER A 424 11.94 22.13 -5.36
CA SER A 424 10.67 22.77 -5.69
C SER A 424 10.12 23.57 -4.50
N TRP A 425 10.30 23.06 -3.29
CA TRP A 425 9.95 23.75 -2.05
C TRP A 425 10.79 25.01 -1.82
N PHE A 426 12.11 24.96 -2.02
CA PHE A 426 13.00 26.11 -1.88
C PHE A 426 12.67 27.24 -2.85
N ALA A 427 12.44 26.90 -4.12
CA ALA A 427 12.04 27.85 -5.14
C ALA A 427 10.72 28.55 -4.76
N ARG A 428 9.75 27.79 -4.23
CA ARG A 428 8.43 28.33 -3.83
C ARG A 428 8.51 29.24 -2.59
N LYS A 429 9.17 28.79 -1.53
CA LYS A 429 9.15 29.49 -0.23
C LYS A 429 10.15 30.63 -0.16
N PHE A 430 11.34 30.42 -0.69
CA PHE A 430 12.47 31.35 -0.60
C PHE A 430 12.78 32.04 -1.93
N GLY A 431 12.17 31.61 -3.05
CA GLY A 431 12.57 32.12 -4.37
C GLY A 431 14.00 31.74 -4.73
N ALA A 432 14.55 30.67 -4.11
CA ALA A 432 15.92 30.23 -4.30
C ALA A 432 15.98 29.05 -5.26
N ASP A 433 16.75 29.17 -6.33
CA ASP A 433 17.05 28.07 -7.24
C ASP A 433 18.31 27.32 -6.78
N ILE A 434 18.14 26.05 -6.41
CA ILE A 434 19.18 25.20 -5.83
C ILE A 434 19.28 23.94 -6.67
N SER A 435 20.50 23.58 -7.07
CA SER A 435 20.70 22.36 -7.86
C SER A 435 20.43 21.12 -7.01
N ILE A 436 19.99 20.02 -7.64
CA ILE A 436 19.79 18.75 -6.93
C ILE A 436 21.12 18.28 -6.30
N PHE A 437 22.25 18.50 -6.98
CA PHE A 437 23.57 18.16 -6.45
C PHE A 437 23.91 18.89 -5.15
N GLU A 438 23.53 20.16 -5.02
CA GLU A 438 23.70 20.91 -3.77
C GLU A 438 22.85 20.33 -2.63
N ILE A 439 21.73 19.65 -2.93
CA ILE A 439 20.83 19.05 -1.92
C ILE A 439 21.26 17.62 -1.59
N SER A 440 21.50 16.79 -2.61
CA SER A 440 21.77 15.35 -2.48
C SER A 440 23.24 14.98 -2.37
N GLY A 441 24.16 15.96 -2.47
CA GLY A 441 25.59 15.76 -2.33
C GLY A 441 26.04 15.53 -0.88
N ALA A 442 27.31 15.83 -0.60
CA ALA A 442 27.87 15.82 0.76
C ALA A 442 27.48 17.07 1.59
N SER A 443 26.58 17.89 1.09
CA SER A 443 26.09 19.10 1.76
C SER A 443 25.34 18.74 3.04
N SER A 444 25.69 19.42 4.13
CA SER A 444 24.97 19.40 5.40
C SER A 444 23.76 20.32 5.39
N PHE A 445 22.85 20.18 6.36
CA PHE A 445 21.71 21.08 6.53
C PHE A 445 22.16 22.54 6.58
N SER A 446 23.20 22.83 7.36
CA SER A 446 23.77 24.18 7.47
C SER A 446 24.24 24.72 6.13
N SER A 447 24.96 23.91 5.34
CA SER A 447 25.47 24.34 4.03
C SER A 447 24.35 24.59 3.02
N VAL A 448 23.32 23.73 3.00
CA VAL A 448 22.13 23.91 2.16
C VAL A 448 21.36 25.15 2.59
N GLY A 449 21.16 25.34 3.90
CA GLY A 449 20.48 26.51 4.45
C GLY A 449 21.16 27.82 4.08
N ILE A 450 22.50 27.89 4.16
CA ILE A 450 23.28 29.06 3.74
C ILE A 450 23.16 29.28 2.22
N SER A 451 23.25 28.22 1.40
CA SER A 451 23.11 28.34 -0.06
C SER A 451 21.74 28.88 -0.45
N VAL A 452 20.67 28.35 0.15
CA VAL A 452 19.29 28.83 -0.03
C VAL A 452 19.17 30.28 0.42
N ALA A 453 19.69 30.65 1.59
CA ALA A 453 19.62 32.02 2.09
C ALA A 453 20.33 33.01 1.16
N ARG A 454 21.48 32.61 0.58
CA ARG A 454 22.25 33.41 -0.38
C ARG A 454 21.53 33.60 -1.72
N LYS A 455 20.86 32.55 -2.22
CA LYS A 455 20.13 32.58 -3.50
C LYS A 455 18.66 33.00 -3.36
N SER A 456 18.22 33.27 -2.14
CA SER A 456 16.83 33.65 -1.82
C SER A 456 16.49 35.01 -2.42
N ARG A 457 15.24 35.18 -2.87
CA ARG A 457 14.70 36.49 -3.28
C ARG A 457 14.60 37.48 -2.11
N TYR A 458 14.73 37.00 -0.88
CA TYR A 458 14.74 37.82 0.34
C TYR A 458 16.16 38.13 0.85
N TYR A 459 17.20 37.80 0.09
CA TYR A 459 18.57 38.09 0.45
C TYR A 459 18.77 39.60 0.71
N GLN A 460 19.49 39.94 1.77
CA GLN A 460 19.87 41.32 2.06
C GLN A 460 21.33 41.59 1.70
N ALA A 461 21.57 42.66 0.94
CA ALA A 461 22.93 43.08 0.55
C ALA A 461 23.80 43.49 1.76
N SER A 462 23.19 43.82 2.89
CA SER A 462 23.87 44.12 4.17
C SER A 462 24.65 42.92 4.73
N TRP A 463 24.38 41.69 4.28
CA TRP A 463 25.05 40.48 4.78
C TRP A 463 26.39 40.17 4.12
N ILE A 464 26.94 41.08 3.30
CA ILE A 464 28.20 40.90 2.57
C ILE A 464 29.45 41.07 3.48
N GLN A 465 29.28 41.46 4.75
CA GLN A 465 30.40 41.67 5.68
C GLN A 465 31.04 40.38 6.20
#